data_AF-A0A7N0U403-F1
#
_entry.id   AF-A0A7N0U403-F1
#
_cell.length_a   1.000
_cell.length_b   1.000
_cell.length_c   1.000
_cell.angle_alpha   90.00
_cell.angle_beta   90.00
_cell.angle_gamma   90.00
#
_symmetry.space_group_name_H-M   'P 1'
#
loop_
_entity.id
_entity.type
_entity.pdbx_description
1 polymer ?
#
loop_
_entity_poly.entity_id
_entity_poly.type
_entity_poly.pdbx_seq_one_letter_code
_entity_poly.pdbx_strand_id
1 'polypeptide(L)'
;MATQVVTLTLISCVLISIQTQEVAAQCEGQLGEVVNNCLPYINFEANPIDVPSEDCCEAFGSLDVTCACNYLTKYPKSYGNVSRKNFVYAAVDCDRAPRHGNLCGIKY
;
A
#
# COMPACT_ATOMS: atom_id res chain seq x y z
N MET A 1 13.63 -41.80 1.44
CA MET A 1 12.75 -41.10 0.46
C MET A 1 11.69 -40.27 1.18
N ALA A 2 10.86 -40.86 2.05
CA ALA A 2 9.83 -40.11 2.81
C ALA A 2 10.37 -38.94 3.66
N THR A 3 11.51 -39.12 4.34
CA THR A 3 12.11 -38.09 5.21
C THR A 3 12.57 -36.85 4.46
N GLN A 4 13.08 -37.00 3.24
CA GLN A 4 13.49 -35.87 2.38
C GLN A 4 12.28 -35.08 1.87
N VAL A 5 11.17 -35.77 1.57
CA VAL A 5 9.93 -35.12 1.12
C VAL A 5 9.34 -34.28 2.25
N VAL A 6 9.35 -34.79 3.49
CA VAL A 6 8.87 -34.06 4.70
C VAL A 6 9.72 -32.82 4.97
N THR A 7 11.04 -32.90 4.82
CA THR A 7 11.90 -31.72 5.00
C THR A 7 11.66 -30.66 3.93
N LEU A 8 11.43 -31.06 2.68
CA LEU A 8 11.18 -30.13 1.58
C LEU A 8 9.84 -29.40 1.71
N THR A 9 8.78 -30.08 2.18
CA THR A 9 7.49 -29.44 2.44
C THR A 9 7.53 -28.49 3.63
N LEU A 10 8.30 -28.79 4.68
CA LEU A 10 8.45 -27.87 5.81
C LEU A 10 9.20 -26.59 5.42
N ILE A 11 10.27 -26.73 4.61
CA ILE A 11 11.05 -25.59 4.13
C ILE A 11 10.21 -24.68 3.23
N SER A 12 9.39 -25.23 2.33
CA SER A 12 8.52 -24.41 1.47
C SER A 12 7.44 -23.67 2.26
N CYS A 13 6.84 -24.27 3.29
CA CYS A 13 5.90 -23.57 4.18
C CYS A 13 6.55 -22.39 4.92
N VAL A 14 7.79 -22.53 5.38
CA VAL A 14 8.52 -21.46 6.08
C VAL A 14 8.82 -20.30 5.12
N LEU A 15 9.24 -20.58 3.89
CA LEU A 15 9.54 -19.55 2.89
C LEU A 15 8.30 -18.72 2.51
N ILE A 16 7.12 -19.35 2.37
CA ILE A 16 5.85 -18.67 2.10
C ILE A 16 5.46 -17.74 3.25
N SER A 17 5.74 -18.16 4.49
CA SER A 17 5.41 -17.41 5.72
C SER A 17 6.29 -16.17 5.94
N ILE A 18 7.48 -16.13 5.34
CA ILE A 18 8.39 -14.97 5.42
C ILE A 18 7.97 -13.90 4.40
N GLN A 19 7.55 -14.33 3.20
CA GLN A 19 7.14 -13.43 2.12
C GLN A 19 5.86 -12.63 2.45
N THR A 20 4.93 -13.24 3.19
CA THR A 20 3.70 -12.57 3.66
C THR A 20 3.97 -11.52 4.72
N GLN A 21 5.03 -11.65 5.52
CA GLN A 21 5.36 -10.69 6.57
C GLN A 21 5.86 -9.35 6.02
N GLU A 22 6.59 -9.36 4.90
CA GLU A 22 7.04 -8.11 4.27
C GLU A 22 5.88 -7.30 3.66
N VAL A 23 4.77 -7.97 3.32
CA VAL A 23 3.53 -7.31 2.86
C VAL A 23 2.70 -6.85 4.07
N ALA A 24 2.64 -7.65 5.14
CA ALA A 24 1.90 -7.34 6.36
C ALA A 24 2.56 -6.27 7.27
N ALA A 25 3.86 -6.00 7.12
CA ALA A 25 4.58 -5.01 7.92
C ALA A 25 4.47 -3.57 7.40
N GLN A 26 3.82 -3.33 6.25
CA GLN A 26 3.79 -2.02 5.61
C GLN A 26 2.73 -1.13 6.25
N CYS A 27 3.17 -0.22 7.11
CA CYS A 27 2.29 0.67 7.88
C CYS A 27 1.18 -0.13 8.58
N GLU A 28 1.62 -1.09 9.41
CA GLU A 28 0.74 -2.00 10.17
C GLU A 28 -0.19 -2.86 9.28
N GLY A 29 0.17 -3.04 8.00
CA GLY A 29 -0.58 -3.80 7.01
C GLY A 29 -1.67 -2.99 6.31
N GLN A 30 -1.93 -1.76 6.75
CA GLN A 30 -3.01 -0.91 6.28
C GLN A 30 -2.76 -0.37 4.87
N LEU A 31 -1.49 -0.25 4.45
CA LEU A 31 -1.17 0.21 3.10
C LEU A 31 -1.64 -0.79 2.04
N GLY A 32 -1.56 -2.09 2.32
CA GLY A 32 -2.08 -3.12 1.42
C GLY A 32 -3.60 -3.06 1.28
N GLU A 33 -4.31 -2.79 2.37
CA GLU A 33 -5.76 -2.61 2.38
C GLU A 33 -6.20 -1.42 1.53
N VAL A 34 -5.53 -0.27 1.68
CA VAL A 34 -5.76 0.90 0.83
C VAL A 34 -5.51 0.56 -0.63
N VAL A 35 -4.42 -0.14 -0.96
CA VAL A 35 -4.16 -0.50 -2.36
C VAL A 35 -5.25 -1.41 -2.91
N ASN A 36 -5.74 -2.38 -2.15
CA ASN A 36 -6.80 -3.28 -2.61
C ASN A 36 -8.13 -2.55 -2.87
N ASN A 37 -8.50 -1.61 -2.00
CA ASN A 37 -9.79 -0.91 -2.08
C ASN A 37 -9.74 0.34 -2.97
N CYS A 38 -8.57 0.94 -3.16
CA CYS A 38 -8.42 2.23 -3.83
C CYS A 38 -7.69 2.17 -5.17
N LEU A 39 -7.23 1.01 -5.64
CA LEU A 39 -6.41 0.90 -6.86
C LEU A 39 -6.95 1.71 -8.06
N PRO A 40 -8.27 1.72 -8.36
CA PRO A 40 -8.81 2.53 -9.47
C PRO A 40 -8.54 4.03 -9.37
N TYR A 41 -8.39 4.56 -8.16
CA TYR A 41 -8.22 5.99 -7.86
C TYR A 41 -6.77 6.40 -7.63
N ILE A 42 -5.93 5.45 -7.20
CA ILE A 42 -4.53 5.73 -6.84
C ILE A 42 -3.52 5.24 -7.87
N ASN A 43 -3.96 4.61 -8.97
CA ASN A 43 -3.06 4.12 -10.00
C ASN A 43 -2.54 5.24 -10.92
N PHE A 44 -1.57 4.95 -11.80
CA PHE A 44 -0.99 5.93 -12.73
C PHE A 44 -1.94 6.46 -13.81
N GLU A 45 -2.97 5.71 -14.16
CA GLU A 45 -3.98 6.06 -15.16
C GLU A 45 -5.21 6.74 -14.55
N ALA A 46 -5.32 6.74 -13.22
CA ALA A 46 -6.42 7.37 -12.49
C ALA A 46 -6.47 8.88 -12.75
N ASN A 47 -7.68 9.40 -12.98
CA ASN A 47 -7.89 10.83 -13.11
C ASN A 47 -7.94 11.44 -11.70
N PRO A 48 -7.15 12.49 -11.41
CA PRO A 48 -7.15 13.16 -10.10
C PRO A 48 -8.50 13.74 -9.65
N ILE A 49 -9.49 13.81 -10.54
CA ILE A 49 -10.83 14.34 -10.27
C ILE A 49 -11.82 13.21 -9.93
N ASP A 50 -11.42 11.94 -10.15
CA ASP A 50 -12.27 10.79 -9.82
C ASP A 50 -12.37 10.64 -8.31
N VAL A 51 -13.57 10.91 -7.78
CA VAL A 51 -13.85 10.85 -6.35
C VAL A 51 -13.76 9.39 -5.88
N PRO A 52 -12.98 9.10 -4.82
CA PRO A 52 -12.89 7.76 -4.26
C PRO A 52 -14.24 7.23 -3.77
N SER A 53 -14.41 5.90 -3.80
CA SER A 53 -15.55 5.24 -3.15
C SER A 53 -15.49 5.37 -1.63
N GLU A 54 -16.65 5.18 -0.97
CA GLU A 54 -16.73 5.15 0.49
C GLU A 54 -15.79 4.09 1.09
N ASP A 55 -15.80 2.87 0.54
CA ASP A 55 -14.88 1.78 0.94
C ASP A 55 -13.40 2.17 0.83
N CYS A 56 -13.04 2.93 -0.21
CA CYS A 56 -11.67 3.43 -0.35
C CYS A 56 -11.33 4.46 0.74
N CYS A 57 -12.23 5.39 1.02
CA CYS A 57 -12.01 6.37 2.09
C CYS A 57 -12.01 5.74 3.49
N GLU A 58 -12.78 4.68 3.72
CA GLU A 58 -12.74 3.93 4.98
C GLU A 58 -11.37 3.26 5.18
N ALA A 59 -10.77 2.69 4.13
CA ALA A 59 -9.43 2.12 4.18
C ALA A 59 -8.36 3.18 4.53
N PHE A 60 -8.48 4.40 4.01
CA PHE A 60 -7.64 5.54 4.42
C PHE A 60 -7.87 5.94 5.89
N GLY A 61 -9.04 5.62 6.44
CA GLY A 61 -9.43 5.95 7.80
C GLY A 61 -8.51 5.39 8.88
N SER A 62 -7.94 4.22 8.60
CA SER A 62 -7.03 3.50 9.49
C SER A 62 -5.57 3.83 9.21
N LEU A 63 -5.23 4.23 7.98
CA LEU A 63 -3.87 4.33 7.47
C LEU A 63 -3.07 5.52 8.06
N ASP A 64 -1.85 5.25 8.53
CA ASP A 64 -0.82 6.30 8.67
C ASP A 64 -0.32 6.75 7.29
N VAL A 65 -0.92 7.83 6.78
CA VAL A 65 -0.58 8.43 5.49
C VAL A 65 0.88 8.90 5.43
N THR A 66 1.48 9.30 6.55
CA THR A 66 2.90 9.70 6.60
C THR A 66 3.81 8.49 6.40
N CYS A 67 3.52 7.38 7.08
CA CYS A 67 4.21 6.11 6.87
C CYS A 67 4.10 5.66 5.41
N ALA A 68 2.88 5.68 4.86
CA ALA A 68 2.61 5.26 3.49
C ALA A 68 3.38 6.10 2.47
N CYS A 69 3.37 7.43 2.61
CA CYS A 69 4.15 8.34 1.78
C CYS A 69 5.65 8.01 1.80
N ASN A 70 6.23 7.77 2.99
CA ASN A 70 7.63 7.42 3.13
C ASN A 70 7.96 6.09 2.46
N TYR A 71 7.08 5.09 2.63
CA TYR A 71 7.22 3.78 2.01
C TYR A 71 7.17 3.87 0.48
N LEU A 72 6.14 4.50 -0.09
CA LEU A 72 5.97 4.68 -1.55
C LEU A 72 7.10 5.51 -2.18
N THR A 73 7.73 6.41 -1.40
CA THR A 73 8.90 7.16 -1.85
C THR A 73 10.17 6.30 -1.85
N LYS A 74 10.38 5.49 -0.80
CA LYS A 74 11.55 4.64 -0.63
C LYS A 74 11.52 3.40 -1.53
N TYR A 75 10.33 2.87 -1.79
CA TYR A 75 10.10 1.64 -2.53
C TYR A 75 9.08 1.85 -3.67
N PRO A 76 9.41 2.65 -4.69
CA PRO A 76 8.47 3.02 -5.77
C PRO A 76 7.99 1.83 -6.63
N LYS A 77 8.62 0.66 -6.50
CA LYS A 77 8.26 -0.57 -7.23
C LYS A 77 7.39 -1.54 -6.42
N SER A 78 7.28 -1.39 -5.09
CA SER A 78 6.54 -2.33 -4.24
C SER A 78 5.05 -2.39 -4.59
N TYR A 79 4.49 -1.25 -4.97
CA TYR A 79 3.15 -1.15 -5.55
C TYR A 79 3.28 -0.57 -6.95
N GLY A 80 3.79 -1.37 -7.89
CA GLY A 80 4.19 -0.93 -9.23
C GLY A 80 3.10 -0.22 -10.06
N ASN A 81 1.84 -0.30 -9.63
CA ASN A 81 0.71 0.37 -10.26
C ASN A 81 0.23 1.61 -9.52
N VAL A 82 0.79 1.96 -8.35
CA VAL A 82 0.34 3.08 -7.51
C VAL A 82 1.12 4.36 -7.85
N SER A 83 0.38 5.38 -8.27
CA SER A 83 0.86 6.74 -8.43
C SER A 83 0.87 7.45 -7.09
N ARG A 84 2.05 7.90 -6.66
CA ARG A 84 2.19 8.67 -5.42
C ARG A 84 1.36 9.95 -5.43
N LYS A 85 1.24 10.59 -6.60
CA LYS A 85 0.42 11.81 -6.77
C LYS A 85 -1.06 11.51 -6.57
N ASN A 86 -1.57 10.46 -7.21
CA ASN A 86 -2.97 10.10 -7.12
C ASN A 86 -3.33 9.52 -5.74
N PHE A 87 -2.40 8.80 -5.11
CA PHE A 87 -2.52 8.40 -3.71
C PHE A 87 -2.73 9.60 -2.77
N VAL A 88 -1.97 10.68 -2.96
CA VAL A 88 -2.15 11.89 -2.15
C VAL A 88 -3.48 12.58 -2.43
N TYR A 89 -3.91 12.67 -3.69
CA TYR A 89 -5.21 13.26 -3.99
C TYR A 89 -6.35 12.46 -3.39
N ALA A 90 -6.35 11.14 -3.53
CA ALA A 90 -7.34 10.28 -2.87
C ALA A 90 -7.31 10.45 -1.34
N ALA A 91 -6.13 10.55 -0.72
CA ALA A 91 -6.02 10.81 0.71
C ALA A 91 -6.60 12.18 1.10
N VAL A 92 -6.39 13.23 0.30
CA VAL A 92 -6.96 14.56 0.55
C VAL A 92 -8.49 14.55 0.39
N ASP A 93 -9.00 13.93 -0.67
CA ASP A 93 -10.44 13.82 -0.93
C ASP A 93 -11.18 13.00 0.14
N CYS A 94 -10.48 12.04 0.77
CA CYS A 94 -10.97 11.28 1.91
C CYS A 94 -10.70 11.97 3.28
N ASP A 95 -10.36 13.26 3.31
CA ASP A 95 -10.05 14.04 4.52
C ASP A 95 -8.87 13.49 5.36
N ARG A 96 -7.96 12.74 4.75
CA ARG A 96 -6.76 12.14 5.34
C ARG A 96 -5.48 12.73 4.76
N ALA A 97 -5.46 14.04 4.55
CA ALA A 97 -4.28 14.73 4.04
C ALA A 97 -3.01 14.42 4.89
N PRO A 98 -1.83 14.28 4.26
CA PRO A 98 -0.58 14.10 4.98
C PRO A 98 -0.36 15.25 5.98
N ARG A 99 0.03 14.93 7.22
CA ARG A 99 0.20 15.92 8.31
C ARG A 99 1.25 17.00 8.04
N HIS A 100 2.12 16.82 7.06
CA HIS A 100 3.22 17.73 6.79
C HIS A 100 3.08 18.27 5.38
N GLY A 101 3.35 19.58 5.19
CA GLY A 101 3.12 20.35 3.95
C GLY A 101 3.85 19.89 2.69
N ASN A 102 4.39 18.66 2.68
CA ASN A 102 4.99 17.99 1.56
C ASN A 102 4.07 16.80 1.21
N LEU A 103 3.29 16.90 0.14
CA LEU A 103 2.37 15.86 -0.35
C LEU A 103 3.17 14.62 -0.81
N CYS A 104 3.53 13.73 0.11
CA CYS A 104 4.48 12.62 -0.12
C CYS A 104 5.79 13.04 -0.83
N GLY A 105 6.31 14.23 -0.50
CA GLY A 105 7.56 14.75 -1.10
C GLY A 105 7.41 15.34 -2.51
N ILE A 106 6.19 15.50 -3.02
CA ILE A 106 5.92 16.26 -4.25
C ILE A 106 6.10 17.75 -3.93
N LYS A 107 7.05 18.40 -4.61
CA LYS A 107 7.18 19.87 -4.63
C LYS A 107 6.37 20.40 -5.81
N TYR A 108 5.48 21.36 -5.57
CA TYR A 108 4.81 22.11 -6.63
C TYR A 108 5.71 23.22 -7.17
#